data_AF-A0A4Y5SQ60-F1
#
_entry.id   AF-A0A4Y5SQ60-F1
#
_cell.length_a   1.000
_cell.length_b   1.000
_cell.length_c   1.000
_cell.angle_alpha   90.00
_cell.angle_beta   90.00
_cell.angle_gamma   90.00
#
_symmetry.space_group_name_H-M   'P 1'
#
loop_
_entity.id
_entity.type
_entity.pdbx_description
1 polymer ?
#
loop_
_entity_poly.entity_id
_entity_poly.type
_entity_poly.pdbx_seq_one_letter_code
_entity_poly.pdbx_strand_id
1 'polypeptide(L)'
;PFRLNLSVTSPYNADFDGDEMNLHVPQSEETRAEIKELCLVPLNIVSPQKNGPLMGIVQDSLAGAYKICRRDTFLTKEQVMNLMLWVPNWDGVIPQPAIIKPRPRWTGKQILSMVIPDEISLQQGNNNFPLKDDGLLIQSGDIMYGLMMKKNIGAAAGGLIHLAYNSMGPEAAMALLNGIQQVVTYWLLQDGHSIGIGDTIPDKQTIEKIQAHIDEEKAEVARLTQMATNNELEALPGLNVRSTFENKVSMALNTARDKAGTTTQNSLKDSNNAVTMASSGSKGSSINISQMTALVGQQIVEGKRIPFGFKYRTLPHFTKDDYSPEARGFVENSYLR
;
A
#
# COMPACT_ATOMS: atom_id res chain seq x y z
N PRO A 1 -21.73 -2.66 21.03
CA PRO A 1 -21.15 -2.82 19.67
C PRO A 1 -20.46 -4.17 19.56
N PHE A 2 -20.61 -4.87 18.43
CA PHE A 2 -19.83 -6.08 18.17
C PHE A 2 -18.34 -5.73 18.07
N ARG A 3 -17.48 -6.65 18.51
CA ARG A 3 -16.03 -6.55 18.38
C ARG A 3 -15.55 -7.71 17.53
N LEU A 4 -14.76 -7.40 16.52
CA LEU A 4 -14.16 -8.37 15.61
C LEU A 4 -12.68 -8.04 15.40
N ASN A 5 -11.90 -9.05 15.00
CA ASN A 5 -10.49 -8.87 14.68
C ASN A 5 -10.33 -8.06 13.38
N LEU A 6 -9.32 -7.19 13.30
CA LEU A 6 -9.08 -6.37 12.09
C LEU A 6 -8.78 -7.20 10.84
N SER A 7 -8.21 -8.39 10.96
CA SER A 7 -7.93 -9.26 9.80
C SER A 7 -9.20 -9.85 9.18
N VAL A 8 -10.34 -9.84 9.88
CA VAL A 8 -11.62 -10.32 9.32
C VAL A 8 -12.45 -9.21 8.67
N THR A 9 -12.01 -7.94 8.72
CA THR A 9 -12.73 -6.83 8.07
C THR A 9 -12.73 -6.97 6.55
N SER A 10 -11.66 -7.52 5.98
CA SER A 10 -11.52 -7.72 4.53
C SER A 10 -12.59 -8.64 3.92
N PRO A 11 -12.83 -9.86 4.44
CA PRO A 11 -13.90 -10.71 3.92
C PRO A 11 -15.31 -10.17 4.19
N TYR A 12 -15.53 -9.41 5.27
CA TYR A 12 -16.82 -8.77 5.54
C TYR A 12 -17.02 -7.44 4.81
N ASN A 13 -15.96 -6.88 4.22
CA ASN A 13 -15.94 -5.54 3.64
C ASN A 13 -16.52 -4.47 4.59
N ALA A 14 -16.06 -4.49 5.85
CA ALA A 14 -16.48 -3.58 6.91
C ALA A 14 -15.36 -2.57 7.25
N ASP A 15 -15.72 -1.33 7.58
CA ASP A 15 -14.75 -0.24 7.88
C ASP A 15 -15.08 0.62 9.12
N PHE A 16 -16.00 0.17 9.97
CA PHE A 16 -16.29 0.71 11.32
C PHE A 16 -16.73 2.19 11.37
N ASP A 17 -17.20 2.76 10.26
CA ASP A 17 -17.72 4.14 10.19
C ASP A 17 -19.21 4.26 10.57
N GLY A 18 -19.85 3.14 10.94
CA GLY A 18 -21.27 3.05 11.25
C GLY A 18 -21.91 1.70 10.90
N ASP A 19 -21.12 0.75 10.38
CA ASP A 19 -21.58 -0.58 9.97
C ASP A 19 -22.39 -1.34 11.03
N GLU A 20 -23.48 -1.95 10.57
CA GLU A 20 -24.30 -2.87 11.35
C GLU A 20 -24.08 -4.31 10.84
N MET A 21 -23.94 -5.26 11.77
CA MET A 21 -23.81 -6.68 11.46
C MET A 21 -24.87 -7.47 12.22
N ASN A 22 -25.45 -8.47 11.56
CA ASN A 22 -26.40 -9.39 12.18
C ASN A 22 -25.68 -10.57 12.84
N LEU A 23 -26.19 -11.02 13.99
CA LEU A 23 -25.71 -12.21 14.67
C LEU A 23 -26.85 -13.22 14.79
N HIS A 24 -26.63 -14.44 14.30
CA HIS A 24 -27.58 -15.54 14.36
C HIS A 24 -27.04 -16.63 15.28
N VAL A 25 -27.85 -17.08 16.25
CA VAL A 25 -27.45 -18.11 17.22
C VAL A 25 -28.05 -19.46 16.82
N PRO A 26 -27.25 -20.48 16.49
CA PRO A 26 -27.76 -21.82 16.20
C PRO A 26 -28.43 -22.43 17.44
N GLN A 27 -29.58 -23.06 17.25
CA GLN A 27 -30.40 -23.61 18.35
C GLN A 27 -30.25 -25.13 18.53
N SER A 28 -29.94 -25.88 17.45
CA SER A 28 -29.73 -27.32 17.52
C SER A 28 -28.24 -27.66 17.61
N GLU A 29 -27.94 -28.80 18.24
CA GLU A 29 -26.56 -29.32 18.30
C GLU A 29 -26.01 -29.67 16.92
N GLU A 30 -26.87 -30.15 16.02
CA GLU A 30 -26.51 -30.44 14.62
C GLU A 30 -26.05 -29.17 13.89
N THR A 31 -26.83 -28.09 13.95
CA THR A 31 -26.45 -26.81 13.32
C THR A 31 -25.24 -26.18 14.01
N ARG A 32 -25.08 -26.38 15.33
CA ARG A 32 -23.87 -25.93 16.04
C ARG A 32 -22.62 -26.65 15.54
N ALA A 33 -22.71 -27.96 15.32
CA ALA A 33 -21.62 -28.74 14.73
C ALA A 33 -21.33 -28.30 13.30
N GLU A 34 -22.36 -28.11 12.47
CA GLU A 34 -22.21 -27.65 11.08
C GLU A 34 -21.46 -26.31 10.99
N ILE A 35 -21.87 -25.31 11.78
CA ILE A 35 -21.21 -24.00 11.79
C ILE A 35 -19.76 -24.11 12.26
N LYS A 36 -19.50 -24.96 13.27
CA LYS A 36 -18.15 -25.16 13.81
C LYS A 36 -17.22 -25.85 12.83
N GLU A 37 -17.70 -26.85 12.09
CA GLU A 37 -16.87 -27.67 11.20
C GLU A 37 -16.79 -27.13 9.77
N LEU A 38 -17.69 -26.23 9.34
CA LEU A 38 -17.71 -25.70 7.97
C LEU A 38 -17.56 -24.18 7.91
N CYS A 39 -18.23 -23.44 8.79
CA CYS A 39 -18.36 -21.99 8.67
C CYS A 39 -17.44 -21.20 9.60
N LEU A 40 -16.60 -21.87 10.39
CA LEU A 40 -15.70 -21.20 11.31
C LEU A 40 -14.69 -20.33 10.55
N VAL A 41 -14.40 -19.15 11.11
CA VAL A 41 -13.49 -18.16 10.48
C VAL A 41 -12.13 -18.75 10.08
N PRO A 42 -11.43 -19.55 10.93
CA PRO A 42 -10.14 -20.12 10.56
C PRO A 42 -10.21 -21.03 9.33
N LEU A 43 -11.30 -21.79 9.15
CA LEU A 43 -11.51 -22.66 7.99
C LEU A 43 -11.73 -21.89 6.69
N ASN A 44 -12.06 -20.60 6.80
CA ASN A 44 -12.38 -19.71 5.69
C ASN A 44 -11.28 -18.65 5.46
N ILE A 45 -10.08 -18.84 6.05
CA ILE A 45 -8.92 -17.97 5.79
C ILE A 45 -8.53 -18.02 4.30
N VAL A 46 -8.51 -19.21 3.70
CA VAL A 46 -8.23 -19.44 2.28
C VAL A 46 -9.52 -19.74 1.53
N SER A 47 -9.77 -19.00 0.45
CA SER A 47 -10.98 -19.18 -0.36
C SER A 47 -10.71 -19.91 -1.67
N PRO A 48 -11.62 -20.82 -2.08
CA PRO A 48 -11.53 -21.48 -3.38
C PRO A 48 -11.75 -20.54 -4.57
N GLN A 49 -12.29 -19.33 -4.36
CA GLN A 49 -12.57 -18.39 -5.46
C GLN A 49 -11.29 -17.99 -6.22
N LYS A 50 -10.18 -17.81 -5.50
CA LYS A 50 -8.88 -17.38 -6.05
C LYS A 50 -7.73 -18.32 -5.67
N ASN A 51 -8.05 -19.46 -5.04
CA ASN A 51 -7.07 -20.38 -4.45
C ASN A 51 -6.03 -19.64 -3.59
N GLY A 52 -6.51 -18.75 -2.71
CA GLY A 52 -5.64 -17.90 -1.91
C GLY A 52 -6.33 -17.27 -0.69
N PRO A 53 -5.56 -16.65 0.21
CA PRO A 53 -6.10 -16.08 1.44
C PRO A 53 -7.05 -14.92 1.16
N LEU A 54 -8.13 -14.82 1.93
CA LEU A 54 -8.98 -13.63 2.03
C LEU A 54 -8.61 -12.74 3.22
N MET A 55 -8.01 -13.34 4.24
CA MET A 55 -7.61 -12.67 5.47
C MET A 55 -6.10 -12.43 5.47
N GLY A 56 -5.71 -11.28 6.01
CA GLY A 56 -4.33 -10.80 6.00
C GLY A 56 -4.07 -9.79 7.11
N ILE A 57 -2.81 -9.48 7.35
CA ILE A 57 -2.45 -8.34 8.19
C ILE A 57 -2.76 -7.05 7.43
N VAL A 58 -3.47 -6.13 8.08
CA VAL A 58 -3.99 -4.89 7.48
C VAL A 58 -3.71 -3.69 8.37
N GLN A 59 -3.86 -2.49 7.82
CA GLN A 59 -3.80 -1.20 8.54
C GLN A 59 -2.55 -1.07 9.42
N ASP A 60 -2.71 -0.71 10.70
CA ASP A 60 -1.64 -0.39 11.64
C ASP A 60 -0.69 -1.56 11.87
N SER A 61 -1.22 -2.79 11.94
CA SER A 61 -0.37 -3.98 12.08
C SER A 61 0.49 -4.19 10.84
N LEU A 62 0.02 -3.80 9.66
CA LEU A 62 0.80 -3.89 8.42
C LEU A 62 1.88 -2.81 8.35
N ALA A 63 1.53 -1.55 8.69
CA ALA A 63 2.50 -0.46 8.76
C ALA A 63 3.56 -0.71 9.84
N GLY A 64 3.14 -1.19 11.01
CA GLY A 64 4.01 -1.53 12.13
C GLY A 64 4.95 -2.70 11.79
N ALA A 65 4.46 -3.75 11.12
CA ALA A 65 5.28 -4.89 10.71
C ALA A 65 6.37 -4.45 9.70
N TYR A 66 6.02 -3.54 8.79
CA TYR A 66 7.00 -2.95 7.88
C TYR A 66 8.06 -2.13 8.64
N LYS A 67 7.64 -1.26 9.57
CA LYS A 67 8.54 -0.42 10.36
C LYS A 67 9.47 -1.23 11.27
N ILE A 68 8.93 -2.19 12.04
CA ILE A 68 9.71 -3.00 12.99
C ILE A 68 10.76 -3.85 12.27
N CYS A 69 10.47 -4.29 11.04
CA CYS A 69 11.42 -5.06 10.24
C CYS A 69 12.54 -4.23 9.60
N ARG A 70 12.58 -2.89 9.71
CA ARG A 70 13.69 -2.12 9.14
C ARG A 70 15.02 -2.42 9.83
N ARG A 71 16.13 -2.39 9.06
CA ARG A 71 17.47 -2.79 9.55
C ARG A 71 18.02 -1.88 10.65
N ASP A 72 17.56 -0.63 10.69
CA ASP A 72 17.91 0.38 11.68
C ASP A 72 17.09 0.27 12.98
N THR A 73 16.11 -0.63 13.04
CA THR A 73 15.28 -0.85 14.23
C THR A 73 15.94 -1.83 15.19
N PHE A 74 16.47 -1.29 16.29
CA PHE A 74 17.08 -2.05 17.37
C PHE A 74 16.31 -1.90 18.68
N LEU A 75 16.08 -3.01 19.36
CA LEU A 75 15.32 -3.08 20.60
C LEU A 75 16.25 -3.27 21.79
N THR A 76 15.90 -2.59 22.90
CA THR A 76 16.52 -2.78 24.22
C THR A 76 16.07 -4.10 24.85
N LYS A 77 16.82 -4.58 25.84
CA LYS A 77 16.42 -5.77 26.61
C LYS A 77 15.08 -5.57 27.30
N GLU A 78 14.81 -4.38 27.85
CA GLU A 78 13.54 -4.10 28.52
C GLU A 78 12.35 -4.14 27.55
N GLN A 79 12.50 -3.57 26.35
CA GLN A 79 11.46 -3.63 25.32
C GLN A 79 11.20 -5.07 24.85
N VAL A 80 12.26 -5.85 24.63
CA VAL A 80 12.16 -7.25 24.19
C VAL A 80 11.43 -8.09 25.24
N MET A 81 11.76 -7.92 26.52
CA MET A 81 11.08 -8.62 27.63
C MET A 81 9.57 -8.37 27.63
N ASN A 82 9.13 -7.13 27.40
CA ASN A 82 7.71 -6.83 27.32
C ASN A 82 7.05 -7.38 26.04
N LEU A 83 7.75 -7.35 24.91
CA LEU A 83 7.24 -7.87 23.63
C LEU A 83 7.06 -9.38 23.63
N MET A 84 7.99 -10.13 24.24
CA MET A 84 7.94 -11.60 24.29
C MET A 84 6.70 -12.12 25.03
N LEU A 85 6.15 -11.37 25.98
CA LEU A 85 4.91 -11.74 26.67
C LEU A 85 3.68 -11.79 25.75
N TRP A 86 3.77 -11.13 24.59
CA TRP A 86 2.71 -11.11 23.58
C TRP A 86 2.94 -12.12 22.46
N VAL A 87 4.08 -12.84 22.46
CA VAL A 87 4.33 -13.91 21.50
C VAL A 87 3.50 -15.13 21.91
N PRO A 88 2.65 -15.67 21.02
CA PRO A 88 1.87 -16.85 21.34
C PRO A 88 2.78 -18.07 21.54
N ASN A 89 2.50 -18.87 22.56
CA ASN A 89 3.24 -20.10 22.88
C ASN A 89 4.75 -19.90 23.08
N TRP A 90 5.19 -18.73 23.57
CA TRP A 90 6.59 -18.49 23.88
C TRP A 90 7.12 -19.52 24.90
N ASP A 91 8.28 -20.09 24.61
CA ASP A 91 8.95 -21.15 25.36
C ASP A 91 9.62 -20.67 26.68
N GLY A 92 9.58 -19.36 26.95
CA GLY A 92 10.22 -18.75 28.12
C GLY A 92 11.69 -18.41 27.92
N VAL A 93 12.25 -18.68 26.73
CA VAL A 93 13.66 -18.45 26.42
C VAL A 93 13.83 -17.12 25.69
N ILE A 94 14.71 -16.27 26.22
CA ILE A 94 15.06 -15.01 25.56
C ILE A 94 16.07 -15.33 24.44
N PRO A 95 15.79 -14.97 23.18
CA PRO A 95 16.72 -15.25 22.08
C PRO A 95 18.03 -14.50 22.26
N GLN A 96 19.10 -15.01 21.67
CA GLN A 96 20.40 -14.32 21.70
C GLN A 96 20.31 -12.97 20.93
N PRO A 97 20.82 -11.87 21.49
CA PRO A 97 20.82 -10.59 20.79
C PRO A 97 21.67 -10.64 19.52
N ALA A 98 21.19 -10.05 18.44
CA ALA A 98 21.95 -9.89 17.19
C ALA A 98 23.27 -9.14 17.40
N ILE A 99 23.29 -8.17 18.31
CA ILE A 99 24.49 -7.39 18.67
C ILE A 99 24.78 -7.63 20.15
N ILE A 100 25.96 -8.15 20.47
CA ILE A 100 26.35 -8.47 21.86
C ILE A 100 27.10 -7.30 22.51
N LYS A 101 28.01 -6.65 21.77
CA LYS A 101 28.85 -5.52 22.24
C LYS A 101 28.57 -4.28 21.39
N PRO A 102 28.62 -3.06 21.95
CA PRO A 102 28.96 -2.71 23.35
C PRO A 102 27.80 -2.94 24.34
N ARG A 103 26.56 -3.02 23.85
CA ARG A 103 25.37 -3.36 24.64
C ARG A 103 24.51 -4.35 23.85
N PRO A 104 23.81 -5.28 24.52
CA PRO A 104 22.96 -6.25 23.85
C PRO A 104 21.80 -5.53 23.14
N ARG A 105 21.64 -5.78 21.83
CA ARG A 105 20.53 -5.29 21.01
C ARG A 105 19.94 -6.42 20.18
N TRP A 106 18.61 -6.43 20.10
CA TRP A 106 17.84 -7.31 19.23
C TRP A 106 17.33 -6.53 18.02
N THR A 107 17.14 -7.21 16.90
CA THR A 107 16.47 -6.60 15.74
C THR A 107 14.98 -6.85 15.81
N GLY A 108 14.19 -6.00 15.18
CA GLY A 108 12.74 -6.24 15.08
C GLY A 108 12.40 -7.50 14.27
N LYS A 109 13.24 -7.88 13.30
CA LYS A 109 13.13 -9.15 12.57
C LYS A 109 13.23 -10.36 13.50
N GLN A 110 14.18 -10.36 14.44
CA GLN A 110 14.31 -11.43 15.42
C GLN A 110 13.04 -11.60 16.26
N ILE A 111 12.45 -10.49 16.70
CA ILE A 111 11.23 -10.56 17.52
C ILE A 111 10.04 -11.05 16.72
N LEU A 112 9.88 -10.58 15.48
CA LEU A 112 8.78 -11.03 14.63
C LEU A 112 8.95 -12.51 14.20
N SER A 113 10.18 -13.00 14.07
CA SER A 113 10.48 -14.39 13.73
C SER A 113 9.96 -15.37 14.79
N MET A 114 9.97 -14.99 16.08
CA MET A 114 9.43 -15.85 17.15
C MET A 114 7.93 -16.16 17.02
N VAL A 115 7.20 -15.39 16.20
CA VAL A 115 5.78 -15.63 15.93
C VAL A 115 5.59 -16.58 14.75
N ILE A 116 6.58 -16.71 13.88
CA ILE A 116 6.52 -17.52 12.67
C ILE A 116 6.91 -18.95 13.03
N PRO A 117 6.08 -19.96 12.71
CA PRO A 117 6.43 -21.35 12.94
C PRO A 117 7.66 -21.83 12.16
N ASP A 118 8.44 -22.71 12.79
CA ASP A 118 9.69 -23.28 12.28
C ASP A 118 9.52 -24.07 10.97
N GLU A 119 8.33 -24.59 10.69
CA GLU A 119 8.04 -25.35 9.47
C GLU A 119 7.95 -24.44 8.23
N ILE A 120 7.83 -23.12 8.40
CA ILE A 120 7.59 -22.21 7.30
C ILE A 120 8.92 -21.68 6.76
N SER A 121 9.11 -21.87 5.46
CA SER A 121 10.20 -21.26 4.69
C SER A 121 9.63 -20.57 3.46
N LEU A 122 10.09 -19.36 3.19
CA LEU A 122 9.63 -18.53 2.08
C LEU A 122 10.81 -17.78 1.48
N GLN A 123 11.02 -17.93 0.18
CA GLN A 123 12.00 -17.16 -0.58
C GLN A 123 11.29 -16.36 -1.66
N GLN A 124 11.44 -15.03 -1.60
CA GLN A 124 10.98 -14.09 -2.61
C GLN A 124 12.14 -13.20 -3.03
N GLY A 125 12.67 -13.44 -4.23
CA GLY A 125 13.76 -12.66 -4.81
C GLY A 125 14.94 -13.54 -5.24
N ASN A 126 15.71 -13.04 -6.19
CA ASN A 126 16.80 -13.79 -6.83
C ASN A 126 18.17 -13.55 -6.16
N ASN A 127 18.29 -12.53 -5.31
CA ASN A 127 19.55 -12.13 -4.69
C ASN A 127 19.62 -12.63 -3.25
N ASN A 128 20.64 -13.42 -2.92
CA ASN A 128 20.84 -13.97 -1.57
C ASN A 128 21.35 -12.92 -0.57
N PHE A 129 21.88 -11.77 -1.03
CA PHE A 129 22.43 -10.71 -0.18
C PHE A 129 21.97 -9.32 -0.66
N PRO A 130 20.71 -8.94 -0.43
CA PRO A 130 20.20 -7.66 -0.91
C PRO A 130 20.80 -6.49 -0.11
N LEU A 131 21.38 -5.52 -0.82
CA LEU A 131 21.95 -4.31 -0.21
C LEU A 131 20.86 -3.43 0.43
N LYS A 132 19.69 -3.32 -0.21
CA LYS A 132 18.56 -2.47 0.23
C LYS A 132 17.47 -3.23 0.99
N ASP A 133 17.74 -4.46 1.42
CA ASP A 133 16.72 -5.34 2.03
C ASP A 133 15.57 -5.68 1.08
N ASP A 134 15.86 -5.69 -0.23
CA ASP A 134 14.93 -6.09 -1.27
C ASP A 134 14.65 -7.60 -1.22
N GLY A 135 13.38 -7.96 -1.41
CA GLY A 135 12.93 -9.35 -1.32
C GLY A 135 12.54 -9.76 0.10
N LEU A 136 12.37 -11.05 0.32
CA LEU A 136 12.13 -11.65 1.63
C LEU A 136 12.69 -13.07 1.64
N LEU A 137 13.45 -13.41 2.69
CA LEU A 137 13.87 -14.77 2.96
C LEU A 137 13.51 -15.13 4.41
N ILE A 138 12.66 -16.14 4.55
CA ILE A 138 12.35 -16.81 5.80
C ILE A 138 12.86 -18.24 5.69
N GLN A 139 13.71 -18.64 6.62
CA GLN A 139 14.25 -20.00 6.71
C GLN A 139 13.91 -20.57 8.07
N SER A 140 13.16 -21.66 8.08
CA SER A 140 12.76 -22.35 9.31
C SER A 140 12.19 -21.42 10.38
N GLY A 141 11.21 -20.60 10.04
CA GLY A 141 10.62 -19.60 10.95
C GLY A 141 11.42 -18.29 11.10
N ASP A 142 12.71 -18.29 10.80
CA ASP A 142 13.57 -17.11 10.99
C ASP A 142 13.60 -16.18 9.77
N ILE A 143 13.33 -14.88 9.98
CA ILE A 143 13.45 -13.84 8.96
C ILE A 143 14.92 -13.46 8.80
N MET A 144 15.53 -13.90 7.70
CA MET A 144 16.94 -13.65 7.39
C MET A 144 17.15 -12.24 6.83
N TYR A 145 16.35 -11.84 5.86
CA TYR A 145 16.35 -10.49 5.28
C TYR A 145 15.00 -10.15 4.68
N GLY A 146 14.77 -8.85 4.41
CA GLY A 146 13.56 -8.36 3.78
C GLY A 146 12.64 -7.59 4.73
N LEU A 147 11.77 -6.77 4.14
CA LEU A 147 10.74 -6.03 4.86
C LEU A 147 9.38 -6.70 4.70
N MET A 148 8.62 -6.75 5.79
CA MET A 148 7.28 -7.32 5.77
C MET A 148 6.29 -6.34 5.14
N MET A 149 5.95 -6.61 3.88
CA MET A 149 5.00 -5.81 3.08
C MET A 149 3.67 -6.56 2.90
N LYS A 150 2.66 -5.87 2.36
CA LYS A 150 1.35 -6.47 2.02
C LYS A 150 1.46 -7.75 1.18
N LYS A 151 2.45 -7.83 0.29
CA LYS A 151 2.70 -9.02 -0.55
C LYS A 151 3.13 -10.27 0.25
N ASN A 152 3.64 -10.09 1.46
CA ASN A 152 4.20 -11.15 2.29
C ASN A 152 3.22 -11.59 3.38
N ILE A 153 2.66 -10.63 4.12
CA ILE A 153 1.80 -10.87 5.28
C ILE A 153 0.34 -10.44 5.06
N GLY A 154 0.01 -9.92 3.89
CA GLY A 154 -1.38 -9.66 3.49
C GLY A 154 -2.04 -10.89 2.86
N ALA A 155 -3.22 -10.67 2.29
CA ALA A 155 -4.01 -11.67 1.57
C ALA A 155 -3.43 -12.01 0.18
N ALA A 156 -2.17 -12.42 0.12
CA ALA A 156 -1.44 -12.72 -1.11
C ALA A 156 -1.28 -14.24 -1.32
N ALA A 157 -1.42 -14.70 -2.57
CA ALA A 157 -1.11 -16.07 -2.93
C ALA A 157 0.40 -16.34 -2.78
N GLY A 158 0.78 -17.46 -2.17
CA GLY A 158 2.18 -17.75 -1.82
C GLY A 158 2.75 -16.84 -0.71
N GLY A 159 1.91 -16.05 -0.04
CA GLY A 159 2.29 -15.29 1.16
C GLY A 159 2.41 -16.18 2.39
N LEU A 160 2.90 -15.60 3.48
CA LEU A 160 3.17 -16.30 4.74
C LEU A 160 1.92 -16.99 5.31
N ILE A 161 0.78 -16.30 5.30
CA ILE A 161 -0.49 -16.84 5.81
C ILE A 161 -0.97 -18.01 4.95
N HIS A 162 -0.77 -17.95 3.63
CA HIS A 162 -1.15 -19.04 2.74
C HIS A 162 -0.30 -20.29 3.02
N LEU A 163 1.01 -20.12 3.22
CA LEU A 163 1.91 -21.22 3.57
C LEU A 163 1.57 -21.82 4.93
N ALA A 164 1.36 -20.98 5.95
CA ALA A 164 0.94 -21.44 7.28
C ALA A 164 -0.33 -22.28 7.21
N TYR A 165 -1.33 -21.80 6.46
CA TYR A 165 -2.60 -22.50 6.29
C TYR A 165 -2.42 -23.88 5.63
N ASN A 166 -1.64 -23.96 4.56
CA ASN A 166 -1.47 -25.21 3.81
C ASN A 166 -0.54 -26.22 4.50
N SER A 167 0.49 -25.74 5.20
CA SER A 167 1.49 -26.61 5.83
C SER A 167 1.07 -27.09 7.22
N MET A 168 0.38 -26.26 7.99
CA MET A 168 0.09 -26.51 9.42
C MET A 168 -1.40 -26.46 9.75
N GLY A 169 -2.24 -26.03 8.80
CA GLY A 169 -3.68 -25.98 8.96
C GLY A 169 -4.23 -24.62 9.44
N PRO A 170 -5.57 -24.55 9.58
CA PRO A 170 -6.31 -23.31 9.85
C PRO A 170 -5.99 -22.69 11.21
N GLU A 171 -5.79 -23.50 12.25
CA GLU A 171 -5.51 -23.01 13.61
C GLU A 171 -4.14 -22.33 13.70
N ALA A 172 -3.12 -22.90 13.05
CA ALA A 172 -1.79 -22.30 12.99
C ALA A 172 -1.80 -20.97 12.23
N ALA A 173 -2.53 -20.88 11.12
CA ALA A 173 -2.70 -19.62 10.39
C ALA A 173 -3.41 -18.53 11.23
N MET A 174 -4.42 -18.92 12.01
CA MET A 174 -5.09 -18.02 12.96
C MET A 174 -4.14 -17.57 14.08
N ALA A 175 -3.37 -18.48 14.66
CA ALA A 175 -2.39 -18.16 15.69
C ALA A 175 -1.31 -17.18 15.18
N LEU A 176 -0.84 -17.40 13.95
CA LEU A 176 0.11 -16.50 13.28
C LEU A 176 -0.47 -15.09 13.07
N LEU A 177 -1.71 -14.98 12.58
CA LEU A 177 -2.40 -13.70 12.43
C LEU A 177 -2.50 -12.95 13.77
N ASN A 178 -2.94 -13.64 14.81
CA ASN A 178 -3.08 -13.06 16.15
C ASN A 178 -1.72 -12.65 16.74
N GLY A 179 -0.71 -13.50 16.63
CA GLY A 179 0.62 -13.21 17.18
C GLY A 179 1.29 -12.01 16.50
N ILE A 180 1.20 -11.91 15.17
CA ILE A 180 1.76 -10.77 14.43
C ILE A 180 1.07 -9.49 14.88
N GLN A 181 -0.27 -9.49 14.96
CA GLN A 181 -1.01 -8.33 15.43
C GLN A 181 -0.63 -7.95 16.86
N GLN A 182 -0.59 -8.88 17.80
CA GLN A 182 -0.29 -8.59 19.21
C GLN A 182 1.10 -7.99 19.41
N VAL A 183 2.14 -8.63 18.84
CA VAL A 183 3.52 -8.16 18.97
C VAL A 183 3.71 -6.82 18.28
N VAL A 184 3.20 -6.67 17.05
CA VAL A 184 3.41 -5.45 16.27
C VAL A 184 2.62 -4.28 16.85
N THR A 185 1.36 -4.48 17.25
CA THR A 185 0.55 -3.39 17.81
C THR A 185 1.09 -2.94 19.17
N TYR A 186 1.58 -3.86 20.01
CA TYR A 186 2.22 -3.49 21.26
C TYR A 186 3.54 -2.73 21.03
N TRP A 187 4.34 -3.13 20.04
CA TRP A 187 5.52 -2.36 19.66
C TRP A 187 5.15 -0.97 19.12
N LEU A 188 4.17 -0.90 18.24
CA LEU A 188 3.72 0.35 17.61
C LEU A 188 3.12 1.32 18.64
N LEU A 189 2.51 0.81 19.71
CA LEU A 189 2.04 1.62 20.84
C LEU A 189 3.19 2.41 21.50
N GLN A 190 4.41 1.86 21.53
CA GLN A 190 5.58 2.50 22.14
C GLN A 190 6.35 3.39 21.15
N ASP A 191 6.45 2.96 19.88
CA ASP A 191 7.15 3.71 18.82
C ASP A 191 6.33 4.90 18.31
N GLY A 192 5.02 4.69 18.15
CA GLY A 192 4.10 5.64 17.57
C GLY A 192 4.15 5.69 16.04
N HIS A 193 3.03 6.09 15.43
CA HIS A 193 2.98 6.46 14.02
C HIS A 193 1.92 7.54 13.83
N SER A 194 2.25 8.53 13.02
CA SER A 194 1.37 9.67 12.74
C SER A 194 1.71 10.23 11.37
N ILE A 195 0.74 10.87 10.73
CA ILE A 195 0.93 11.58 9.47
C ILE A 195 0.47 13.02 9.67
N GLY A 196 1.24 13.98 9.17
CA GLY A 196 0.91 15.40 9.22
C GLY A 196 1.05 16.07 7.87
N ILE A 197 0.70 17.36 7.81
CA ILE A 197 0.90 18.16 6.60
C ILE A 197 2.39 18.24 6.20
N GLY A 198 3.31 18.12 7.16
CA GLY A 198 4.74 18.05 6.89
C GLY A 198 5.17 16.87 6.01
N ASP A 199 4.41 15.78 6.01
CA ASP A 199 4.70 14.61 5.17
C ASP A 199 4.34 14.84 3.69
N THR A 200 3.56 15.88 3.37
CA THR A 200 3.13 16.21 2.00
C THR A 200 3.83 17.44 1.42
N ILE A 201 4.75 18.06 2.16
CA ILE A 201 5.50 19.25 1.70
C ILE A 201 6.81 18.79 1.04
N PRO A 202 7.01 19.00 -0.27
CA PRO A 202 8.25 18.69 -0.95
C PRO A 202 9.28 19.81 -0.76
N ASP A 203 10.55 19.51 -1.01
CA ASP A 203 11.61 20.51 -1.03
C ASP A 203 11.49 21.46 -2.23
N LYS A 204 12.03 22.68 -2.09
CA LYS A 204 11.95 23.71 -3.14
C LYS A 204 12.55 23.27 -4.48
N GLN A 205 13.65 22.52 -4.46
CA GLN A 205 14.29 22.06 -5.69
C GLN A 205 13.39 21.06 -6.44
N THR A 206 12.71 20.18 -5.70
CA THR A 206 11.73 19.26 -6.29
C THR A 206 10.52 19.99 -6.82
N ILE A 207 10.02 21.03 -6.14
CA ILE A 207 8.95 21.88 -6.66
C ILE A 207 9.33 22.50 -8.01
N GLU A 208 10.53 23.06 -8.11
CA GLU A 208 11.02 23.68 -9.35
C GLU A 208 11.15 22.63 -10.48
N LYS A 209 11.63 21.43 -10.17
CA LYS A 209 11.70 20.32 -11.14
C LYS A 209 10.31 19.86 -11.60
N ILE A 210 9.35 19.74 -10.67
CA ILE A 210 7.97 19.38 -11.00
C ILE A 210 7.37 20.43 -11.92
N GLN A 211 7.57 21.72 -11.63
CA GLN A 211 7.08 22.79 -12.47
C GLN A 211 7.70 22.74 -13.88
N ALA A 212 9.01 22.51 -13.97
CA ALA A 212 9.69 22.36 -15.25
C ALA A 212 9.13 21.19 -16.09
N HIS A 213 8.81 20.05 -15.46
CA HIS A 213 8.17 18.92 -16.15
C HIS A 213 6.75 19.24 -16.61
N ILE A 214 5.97 19.99 -15.82
CA ILE A 214 4.62 20.41 -16.20
C ILE A 214 4.71 21.38 -17.39
N ASP A 215 5.63 22.34 -17.35
CA ASP A 215 5.80 23.35 -18.40
C ASP A 215 6.28 22.74 -19.73
N GLU A 216 7.16 21.73 -19.67
CA GLU A 216 7.61 20.94 -20.83
C GLU A 216 6.42 20.28 -21.55
N GLU A 217 5.55 19.61 -20.80
CA GLU A 217 4.41 18.87 -21.37
C GLU A 217 3.29 19.83 -21.81
N LYS A 218 3.11 20.97 -21.14
CA LYS A 218 2.23 22.05 -21.62
C LYS A 218 2.72 22.63 -22.95
N ALA A 219 4.03 22.81 -23.12
CA ALA A 219 4.62 23.25 -24.38
C ALA A 219 4.38 22.21 -25.50
N GLU A 220 4.46 20.92 -25.18
CA GLU A 220 4.13 19.86 -26.12
C GLU A 220 2.64 19.89 -26.54
N VAL A 221 1.72 20.10 -25.60
CA VAL A 221 0.29 20.27 -25.93
C VAL A 221 0.07 21.51 -26.81
N ALA A 222 0.78 22.61 -26.56
CA ALA A 222 0.72 23.79 -27.42
C ALA A 222 1.21 23.48 -28.85
N ARG A 223 2.31 22.72 -28.98
CA ARG A 223 2.83 22.25 -30.28
C ARG A 223 1.82 21.37 -31.00
N LEU A 224 1.21 20.40 -30.33
CA LEU A 224 0.17 19.53 -30.89
C LEU A 224 -1.05 20.34 -31.34
N THR A 225 -1.40 21.39 -30.59
CA THR A 225 -2.52 22.28 -30.94
C THR A 225 -2.22 23.10 -32.20
N GLN A 226 -1.00 23.60 -32.34
CA GLN A 226 -0.55 24.29 -33.56
C GLN A 226 -0.54 23.35 -34.78
N MET A 227 0.00 22.14 -34.65
CA MET A 227 -0.03 21.14 -35.74
C MET A 227 -1.45 20.79 -36.17
N ALA A 228 -2.38 20.64 -35.20
CA ALA A 228 -3.78 20.39 -35.49
C ALA A 228 -4.44 21.58 -36.21
N THR A 229 -4.08 22.81 -35.84
CA THR A 229 -4.62 24.04 -36.45
C THR A 229 -4.09 24.24 -37.88
N ASN A 230 -2.84 23.86 -38.15
CA ASN A 230 -2.21 23.91 -39.47
C ASN A 230 -2.58 22.73 -40.38
N ASN A 231 -3.44 21.81 -39.93
CA ASN A 231 -3.79 20.56 -40.63
C ASN A 231 -2.57 19.63 -40.92
N GLU A 232 -1.53 19.71 -40.10
CA GLU A 232 -0.33 18.85 -40.20
C GLU A 232 -0.48 17.55 -39.38
N LEU A 233 -1.55 17.43 -38.58
CA LEU A 233 -1.77 16.27 -37.72
C LEU A 233 -2.41 15.10 -38.48
N GLU A 234 -1.63 14.05 -38.73
CA GLU A 234 -2.14 12.80 -39.30
C GLU A 234 -2.97 12.00 -38.28
N ALA A 235 -4.07 11.42 -38.76
CA ALA A 235 -4.94 10.56 -37.97
C ALA A 235 -4.31 9.18 -37.76
N LEU A 236 -4.38 8.66 -36.53
CA LEU A 236 -3.99 7.29 -36.25
C LEU A 236 -5.00 6.29 -36.86
N PRO A 237 -4.57 5.08 -37.24
CA PRO A 237 -5.46 4.07 -37.80
C PRO A 237 -6.68 3.81 -36.90
N GLY A 238 -7.89 3.90 -37.47
CA GLY A 238 -9.14 3.67 -36.74
C GLY A 238 -9.63 4.85 -35.90
N LEU A 239 -8.95 6.01 -35.92
CA LEU A 239 -9.36 7.22 -35.22
C LEU A 239 -9.58 8.38 -36.20
N ASN A 240 -10.45 9.31 -35.82
CA ASN A 240 -10.54 10.60 -36.51
C ASN A 240 -9.42 11.54 -36.03
N VAL A 241 -9.17 12.64 -36.76
CA VAL A 241 -8.12 13.61 -36.43
C VAL A 241 -8.32 14.20 -35.02
N ARG A 242 -9.56 14.50 -34.62
CA ARG A 242 -9.88 15.07 -33.31
C ARG A 242 -9.63 14.10 -32.16
N SER A 243 -10.03 12.84 -32.29
CA SER A 243 -9.75 11.79 -31.30
C SER A 243 -8.26 11.46 -31.26
N THR A 244 -7.56 11.55 -32.39
CA THR A 244 -6.10 11.41 -32.43
C THR A 244 -5.43 12.54 -31.63
N PHE A 245 -5.87 13.79 -31.84
CA PHE A 245 -5.42 14.93 -31.04
C PHE A 245 -5.67 14.73 -29.55
N GLU A 246 -6.91 14.40 -29.16
CA GLU A 246 -7.27 14.19 -27.75
C GLU A 246 -6.50 13.02 -27.11
N ASN A 247 -6.21 11.96 -27.87
CA ASN A 247 -5.41 10.83 -27.40
C ASN A 247 -3.95 11.28 -27.14
N LYS A 248 -3.30 11.94 -28.10
CA LYS A 248 -1.93 12.45 -27.94
C LYS A 248 -1.80 13.45 -26.79
N VAL A 249 -2.74 14.38 -26.66
CA VAL A 249 -2.77 15.34 -25.53
C VAL A 249 -2.96 14.62 -24.19
N SER A 250 -3.87 13.66 -24.12
CA SER A 250 -4.09 12.88 -22.88
C SER A 250 -2.85 12.07 -22.50
N MET A 251 -2.12 11.52 -23.47
CA MET A 251 -0.86 10.83 -23.22
C MET A 251 0.24 11.76 -22.68
N ALA A 252 0.40 12.95 -23.26
CA ALA A 252 1.35 13.96 -22.78
C ALA A 252 1.05 14.38 -21.34
N LEU A 253 -0.22 14.71 -21.03
CA LEU A 253 -0.63 15.13 -19.69
C LEU A 253 -0.54 14.01 -18.64
N ASN A 254 -0.78 12.75 -19.02
CA ASN A 254 -0.54 11.60 -18.14
C ASN A 254 0.96 11.39 -17.89
N THR A 255 1.79 11.59 -18.92
CA THR A 255 3.26 11.52 -18.80
C THR A 255 3.78 12.61 -17.85
N ALA A 256 3.23 13.83 -17.93
CA ALA A 256 3.54 14.92 -17.00
C ALA A 256 3.30 14.50 -15.54
N ARG A 257 2.11 13.93 -15.28
CA ARG A 257 1.74 13.43 -13.94
C ARG A 257 2.68 12.35 -13.45
N ASP A 258 2.99 11.37 -14.30
CA ASP A 258 3.81 10.23 -13.90
C ASP A 258 5.28 10.65 -13.66
N LYS A 259 5.84 11.57 -14.48
CA LYS A 259 7.18 12.17 -14.27
C LYS A 259 7.24 12.96 -12.96
N ALA A 260 6.26 13.82 -12.71
CA ALA A 260 6.18 14.63 -11.50
C ALA A 260 6.02 13.76 -10.24
N GLY A 261 5.17 12.73 -10.30
CA GLY A 261 5.00 11.77 -9.22
C GLY A 261 6.27 10.98 -8.93
N THR A 262 6.97 10.49 -9.95
CA THR A 262 8.25 9.79 -9.79
C THR A 262 9.31 10.68 -9.16
N THR A 263 9.41 11.94 -9.61
CA THR A 263 10.37 12.91 -9.08
C THR A 263 10.10 13.20 -7.60
N THR A 264 8.83 13.34 -7.25
CA THR A 264 8.39 13.54 -5.87
C THR A 264 8.71 12.35 -4.99
N GLN A 265 8.37 11.14 -5.43
CA GLN A 265 8.62 9.93 -4.66
C GLN A 265 10.11 9.70 -4.40
N ASN A 266 10.97 10.03 -5.37
CA ASN A 266 12.42 9.93 -5.21
C ASN A 266 13.01 11.00 -4.29
N SER A 267 12.35 12.15 -4.15
CA SER A 267 12.81 13.21 -3.24
C SER A 267 12.39 12.96 -1.79
N LEU A 268 11.21 12.38 -1.58
CA LEU A 268 10.71 12.08 -0.24
C LEU A 268 11.61 11.05 0.44
N LYS A 269 11.96 11.32 1.69
CA LYS A 269 12.77 10.40 2.51
C LYS A 269 11.99 9.12 2.77
N ASP A 270 12.70 8.00 2.80
CA ASP A 270 12.12 6.69 3.17
C ASP A 270 11.53 6.67 4.60
N SER A 271 11.97 7.59 5.47
CA SER A 271 11.42 7.78 6.82
C SER A 271 10.12 8.59 6.86
N ASN A 272 9.65 9.15 5.74
CA ASN A 272 8.40 9.89 5.69
C ASN A 272 7.22 8.95 5.97
N ASN A 273 6.24 9.41 6.75
CA ASN A 273 5.16 8.56 7.22
C ASN A 273 4.22 8.13 6.08
N ALA A 274 3.93 9.05 5.15
CA ALA A 274 3.13 8.75 3.97
C ALA A 274 3.82 7.72 3.06
N VAL A 275 5.14 7.84 2.89
CA VAL A 275 5.94 6.87 2.13
C VAL A 275 5.92 5.50 2.82
N THR A 276 6.08 5.46 4.14
CA THR A 276 6.01 4.21 4.92
C THR A 276 4.66 3.50 4.74
N MET A 277 3.55 4.24 4.76
CA MET A 277 2.21 3.69 4.55
C MET A 277 2.01 3.14 3.13
N ALA A 278 2.45 3.88 2.12
CA ALA A 278 2.36 3.45 0.72
C ALA A 278 3.27 2.24 0.43
N SER A 279 4.52 2.26 0.91
CA SER A 279 5.51 1.19 0.71
C SER A 279 5.15 -0.10 1.46
N SER A 280 4.60 0.00 2.67
CA SER A 280 4.06 -1.17 3.41
C SER A 280 2.83 -1.76 2.73
N GLY A 281 2.08 -0.93 2.00
CA GLY A 281 0.78 -1.25 1.40
C GLY A 281 -0.37 -1.24 2.40
N SER A 282 -0.20 -0.59 3.56
CA SER A 282 -1.22 -0.47 4.60
C SER A 282 -2.39 0.43 4.15
N LYS A 283 -2.09 1.62 3.65
CA LYS A 283 -3.06 2.53 3.04
C LYS A 283 -2.36 3.53 2.12
N GLY A 284 -3.04 3.91 1.04
CA GLY A 284 -2.49 4.81 0.03
C GLY A 284 -1.54 4.13 -0.94
N SER A 285 -1.17 4.87 -1.98
CA SER A 285 -0.29 4.47 -3.07
C SER A 285 0.61 5.63 -3.47
N SER A 286 1.63 5.37 -4.29
CA SER A 286 2.47 6.42 -4.88
C SER A 286 1.66 7.51 -5.59
N ILE A 287 0.53 7.15 -6.20
CA ILE A 287 -0.37 8.11 -6.87
C ILE A 287 -0.96 9.08 -5.85
N ASN A 288 -1.38 8.61 -4.68
CA ASN A 288 -1.95 9.49 -3.65
C ASN A 288 -0.91 10.49 -3.14
N ILE A 289 0.32 10.04 -2.91
CA ILE A 289 1.43 10.91 -2.52
C ILE A 289 1.69 11.97 -3.61
N SER A 290 1.73 11.54 -4.87
CA SER A 290 1.89 12.44 -6.02
C SER A 290 0.78 13.49 -6.10
N GLN A 291 -0.48 13.13 -5.85
CA GLN A 291 -1.60 14.07 -5.92
C GLN A 291 -1.63 15.07 -4.76
N MET A 292 -1.24 14.62 -3.56
CA MET A 292 -1.14 15.51 -2.39
C MET A 292 0.02 16.49 -2.51
N THR A 293 1.10 16.09 -3.18
CA THR A 293 2.39 16.81 -3.13
C THR A 293 2.71 17.56 -4.43
N ALA A 294 2.50 16.94 -5.59
CA ALA A 294 2.96 17.42 -6.89
C ALA A 294 1.84 18.05 -7.74
N LEU A 295 0.95 17.23 -8.29
CA LEU A 295 -0.22 17.69 -9.04
C LEU A 295 -1.35 16.65 -8.99
N VAL A 296 -2.59 17.12 -9.10
CA VAL A 296 -3.77 16.24 -9.19
C VAL A 296 -3.86 15.59 -10.58
N GLY A 297 -3.58 16.34 -11.65
CA GLY A 297 -3.57 15.86 -13.03
C GLY A 297 -4.88 16.04 -13.80
N GLN A 298 -4.98 15.37 -14.95
CA GLN A 298 -6.10 15.51 -15.89
C GLN A 298 -7.39 14.87 -15.34
N GLN A 299 -8.47 15.64 -15.32
CA GLN A 299 -9.82 15.13 -15.01
C GLN A 299 -10.48 14.54 -16.25
N ILE A 300 -11.06 13.36 -16.09
CA ILE A 300 -11.67 12.57 -17.17
C ILE A 300 -13.13 12.30 -16.83
N VAL A 301 -14.03 12.59 -17.78
CA VAL A 301 -15.46 12.29 -17.72
C VAL A 301 -15.81 11.46 -18.96
N GLU A 302 -16.41 10.29 -18.76
CA GLU A 302 -16.76 9.34 -19.84
C GLU A 302 -15.58 9.00 -20.76
N GLY A 303 -14.38 8.84 -20.19
CA GLY A 303 -13.16 8.50 -20.95
C GLY A 303 -12.59 9.65 -21.80
N LYS A 304 -13.11 10.88 -21.65
CA LYS A 304 -12.64 12.08 -22.37
C LYS A 304 -12.30 13.19 -21.39
N ARG A 305 -11.47 14.15 -21.84
CA ARG A 305 -11.29 15.42 -21.11
C ARG A 305 -12.62 16.17 -21.03
N ILE A 306 -12.73 17.08 -20.05
CA ILE A 306 -13.98 17.81 -19.73
C ILE A 306 -14.67 18.31 -21.00
N PRO A 307 -15.89 17.84 -21.33
CA PRO A 307 -16.58 18.21 -22.56
C PRO A 307 -17.00 19.69 -22.55
N PHE A 308 -17.28 20.23 -23.74
CA PHE A 308 -17.85 21.57 -23.84
C PHE A 308 -19.32 21.55 -23.45
N GLY A 309 -19.62 21.94 -22.21
CA GLY A 309 -20.99 22.08 -21.72
C GLY A 309 -21.69 23.37 -22.18
N PHE A 310 -20.93 24.43 -22.45
CA PHE A 310 -21.42 25.65 -23.07
C PHE A 310 -21.11 25.66 -24.58
N LYS A 311 -21.65 26.65 -25.29
CA LYS A 311 -21.41 26.85 -26.73
C LYS A 311 -19.90 26.97 -27.03
N TYR A 312 -19.29 25.86 -27.45
CA TYR A 312 -17.88 25.70 -27.78
C TYR A 312 -16.89 26.05 -26.66
N ARG A 313 -17.25 25.85 -25.38
CA ARG A 313 -16.35 26.06 -24.24
C ARG A 313 -16.78 25.25 -23.02
N THR A 314 -15.85 25.04 -22.09
CA THR A 314 -16.09 24.28 -20.85
C THR A 314 -16.76 25.13 -19.77
N LEU A 315 -16.26 26.34 -19.51
CA LEU A 315 -16.79 27.30 -18.53
C LEU A 315 -16.91 28.71 -19.15
N PRO A 316 -17.74 29.61 -18.58
CA PRO A 316 -17.93 30.97 -19.11
C PRO A 316 -16.66 31.84 -19.03
N HIS A 317 -15.68 31.45 -18.21
CA HIS A 317 -14.39 32.13 -18.04
C HIS A 317 -13.40 31.86 -19.18
N PHE A 318 -13.59 30.78 -19.94
CA PHE A 318 -12.73 30.45 -21.08
C PHE A 318 -13.30 31.00 -22.38
N THR A 319 -12.39 31.28 -23.32
CA THR A 319 -12.74 31.62 -24.69
C THR A 319 -13.32 30.42 -25.43
N LYS A 320 -13.97 30.67 -26.57
CA LYS A 320 -14.49 29.59 -27.41
C LYS A 320 -13.34 28.83 -28.07
N ASP A 321 -13.58 27.55 -28.32
CA ASP A 321 -12.67 26.62 -28.99
C ASP A 321 -11.30 26.52 -28.30
N ASP A 322 -11.27 26.68 -26.98
CA ASP A 322 -10.07 26.53 -26.17
C ASP A 322 -9.83 25.04 -25.83
N TYR A 323 -8.77 24.47 -26.42
CA TYR A 323 -8.34 23.08 -26.22
C TYR A 323 -7.15 22.93 -25.25
N SER A 324 -6.74 24.03 -24.60
CA SER A 324 -5.65 24.05 -23.62
C SER A 324 -5.88 23.06 -22.47
N PRO A 325 -4.82 22.61 -21.79
CA PRO A 325 -4.94 21.78 -20.60
C PRO A 325 -5.85 22.39 -19.53
N GLU A 326 -5.70 23.69 -19.24
CA GLU A 326 -6.41 24.41 -18.20
C GLU A 326 -7.91 24.47 -18.48
N ALA A 327 -8.29 24.83 -19.71
CA ALA A 327 -9.69 24.90 -20.12
C ALA A 327 -10.37 23.52 -20.08
N ARG A 328 -9.61 22.44 -20.31
CA ARG A 328 -10.11 21.08 -20.47
C ARG A 328 -9.90 20.20 -19.24
N GLY A 329 -9.66 20.81 -18.07
CA GLY A 329 -9.69 20.14 -16.76
C GLY A 329 -8.39 19.50 -16.32
N PHE A 330 -7.25 20.00 -16.79
CA PHE A 330 -5.95 19.66 -16.20
C PHE A 330 -5.71 20.49 -14.93
N VAL A 331 -5.53 19.82 -13.80
CA VAL A 331 -5.25 20.48 -12.52
C VAL A 331 -3.75 20.39 -12.24
N GLU A 332 -3.07 21.52 -12.41
CA GLU A 332 -1.61 21.64 -12.21
C GLU A 332 -1.21 21.64 -10.72
N ASN A 333 -2.12 22.09 -9.85
CA ASN A 333 -1.87 22.16 -8.42
C ASN A 333 -2.10 20.81 -7.76
N SER A 334 -1.42 20.60 -6.64
CA SER A 334 -1.66 19.50 -5.72
C SER A 334 -2.74 19.85 -4.69
N TYR A 335 -3.23 18.88 -3.92
CA TYR A 335 -4.18 19.16 -2.84
C TYR A 335 -3.64 20.07 -1.74
N LEU A 336 -2.32 20.19 -1.63
CA LEU A 336 -1.66 21.09 -0.69
C LEU A 336 -1.75 22.57 -1.11
N ARG A 337 -1.88 22.85 -2.41
CA ARG A 337 -1.79 24.21 -2.98
C ARG A 337 -3.13 24.86 -3.26
#